data_AF-A0A1U9KCR2-F1
#
_entry.id   AF-A0A1U9KCR2-F1
#
_cell.length_a   1.000
_cell.length_b   1.000
_cell.length_c   1.000
_cell.angle_alpha   90.00
_cell.angle_beta   90.00
_cell.angle_gamma   90.00
#
_symmetry.space_group_name_H-M   'P 1'
#
loop_
_entity.id
_entity.type
_entity.pdbx_description
1 polymer ?
#
loop_
_entity_poly.entity_id
_entity_poly.type
_entity_poly.pdbx_seq_one_letter_code
_entity_poly.pdbx_strand_id
1 'polypeptide(L)'
;MDINIFGKPFWLYGIEGTVYGLRMWTSTSVQTSGPTITYETGPGVYTSHGPKVTSTVNQHQECWIKSLGGRQKQLLGTYALADTQIVQVVWGALKGVEVGNNLVVRNVSTGAGWTVNGSLPFAITGHGVWRLTGQYIVAILISIAVVDTFWWMNGLPPSHSLLGNPHAPDYSRLIVSAFGIAFLLGLAGFIHRTRLMNSNHRQAMAIIQKAITDNPDFLKSLEK
;
A
#
# COMPACT_ATOMS: atom_id res chain seq x y z
N MET A 1 -10.29 14.52 -19.66
CA MET A 1 -10.55 15.64 -18.72
C MET A 1 -9.32 15.82 -17.86
N ASP A 2 -8.84 17.05 -17.67
CA ASP A 2 -7.72 17.33 -16.77
C ASP A 2 -8.23 17.87 -15.42
N ILE A 3 -7.66 17.38 -14.33
CA ILE A 3 -7.93 17.81 -12.95
C ILE A 3 -6.62 18.09 -12.23
N ASN A 4 -6.71 18.73 -11.07
CA ASN A 4 -5.57 19.02 -10.23
C ASN A 4 -5.71 18.30 -8.88
N ILE A 5 -4.73 17.47 -8.52
CA ILE A 5 -4.69 16.73 -7.25
C ILE A 5 -3.41 17.16 -6.52
N PHE A 6 -3.56 17.83 -5.37
CA PHE A 6 -2.45 18.36 -4.58
C PHE A 6 -1.46 19.22 -5.38
N GLY A 7 -1.96 20.07 -6.29
CA GLY A 7 -1.14 20.92 -7.14
C GLY A 7 -0.49 20.21 -8.33
N LYS A 8 -0.78 18.92 -8.56
CA LYS A 8 -0.29 18.15 -9.70
C LYS A 8 -1.38 17.93 -10.75
N PRO A 9 -1.11 18.26 -12.03
CA PRO A 9 -2.05 18.03 -13.12
C PRO A 9 -2.20 16.52 -13.39
N PHE A 10 -3.43 16.08 -13.51
CA PHE A 10 -3.81 14.68 -13.64
C PHE A 10 -4.91 14.56 -14.69
N TRP A 11 -4.72 13.70 -15.68
CA TRP A 11 -5.73 13.47 -16.71
C TRP A 11 -6.61 12.27 -16.35
N LEU A 12 -7.86 12.35 -16.75
CA LEU A 12 -8.91 11.36 -16.58
C LEU A 12 -9.55 11.05 -17.93
N TYR A 13 -9.66 9.77 -18.21
CA TYR A 13 -10.46 9.22 -19.29
C TYR A 13 -11.41 8.18 -18.74
N GLY A 14 -12.48 7.93 -19.46
CA GLY A 14 -13.29 6.77 -19.18
C GLY A 14 -13.99 6.26 -20.41
N ILE A 15 -14.71 5.16 -20.18
CA ILE A 15 -15.55 4.47 -21.13
C ILE A 15 -16.75 3.90 -20.39
N GLU A 16 -17.91 3.96 -21.00
CA GLU A 16 -19.06 3.14 -20.65
C GLU A 16 -19.28 2.13 -21.77
N GLY A 17 -19.49 0.87 -21.40
CA GLY A 17 -19.66 -0.16 -22.40
C GLY A 17 -20.07 -1.51 -21.83
N THR A 18 -20.35 -2.43 -22.74
CA THR A 18 -20.73 -3.79 -22.41
C THR A 18 -19.50 -4.64 -22.12
N VAL A 19 -19.56 -5.44 -21.05
CA VAL A 19 -18.54 -6.44 -20.72
C VAL A 19 -18.63 -7.59 -21.72
N TYR A 20 -17.47 -7.98 -22.26
CA TYR A 20 -17.32 -9.13 -23.13
C TYR A 20 -16.01 -9.86 -22.87
N GLY A 21 -16.00 -11.16 -23.20
CA GLY A 21 -14.81 -11.99 -23.09
C GLY A 21 -14.36 -12.20 -21.64
N LEU A 22 -15.31 -12.22 -20.70
CA LEU A 22 -15.02 -12.45 -19.29
C LEU A 22 -14.45 -13.84 -19.07
N ARG A 23 -13.21 -13.88 -18.56
CA ARG A 23 -12.52 -15.10 -18.14
C ARG A 23 -12.13 -14.94 -16.69
N MET A 24 -12.46 -15.94 -15.88
CA MET A 24 -12.05 -16.02 -14.48
C MET A 24 -11.31 -17.33 -14.26
N TRP A 25 -10.21 -17.28 -13.53
CA TRP A 25 -9.48 -18.48 -13.13
C TRP A 25 -8.84 -18.29 -11.75
N THR A 26 -8.54 -19.38 -11.08
CA THR A 26 -7.87 -19.37 -9.78
C THR A 26 -6.57 -20.14 -9.87
N SER A 27 -5.49 -19.57 -9.36
CA SER A 27 -4.21 -20.26 -9.20
C SER A 27 -3.96 -20.53 -7.72
N THR A 28 -3.76 -21.79 -7.35
CA THR A 28 -3.43 -22.19 -5.98
C THR A 28 -1.96 -22.56 -5.89
N SER A 29 -1.19 -21.83 -5.07
CA SER A 29 0.17 -22.21 -4.70
C SER A 29 0.15 -22.94 -3.37
N VAL A 30 0.74 -24.13 -3.32
CA VAL A 30 0.87 -24.93 -2.10
C VAL A 30 2.34 -24.94 -1.70
N GLN A 31 2.63 -24.44 -0.51
CA GLN A 31 3.95 -24.51 0.11
C GLN A 31 3.90 -25.41 1.33
N THR A 32 4.67 -26.48 1.28
CA THR A 32 4.87 -27.37 2.43
C THR A 32 6.17 -26.98 3.13
N SER A 33 6.08 -26.70 4.42
CA SER A 33 7.23 -26.28 5.23
C SER A 33 7.34 -27.11 6.51
N GLY A 34 8.57 -27.48 6.87
CA GLY A 34 8.89 -28.22 8.10
C GLY A 34 9.10 -29.72 7.87
N PRO A 35 9.94 -30.38 8.69
CA PRO A 35 10.11 -31.82 8.67
C PRO A 35 8.93 -32.52 9.36
N THR A 36 8.65 -33.76 8.97
CA THR A 36 7.84 -34.66 9.80
C THR A 36 8.67 -35.05 11.01
N ILE A 37 8.19 -34.76 12.22
CA ILE A 37 8.86 -35.10 13.47
C ILE A 37 8.03 -36.15 14.20
N THR A 38 8.57 -37.35 14.35
CA THR A 38 7.95 -38.41 15.15
C THR A 38 8.84 -38.65 16.37
N TYR A 39 8.26 -38.59 17.56
CA TYR A 39 8.98 -38.88 18.80
C TYR A 39 8.12 -39.75 19.73
N GLU A 40 8.79 -40.63 20.46
CA GLU A 40 8.17 -41.52 21.43
C GLU A 40 7.78 -40.72 22.67
N THR A 41 6.50 -40.77 23.04
CA THR A 41 5.92 -40.03 24.17
C THR A 41 5.74 -40.92 25.41
N GLY A 42 5.92 -42.24 25.24
CA GLY A 42 5.92 -43.28 26.27
C GLY A 42 6.18 -44.66 25.63
N PRO A 43 6.39 -45.74 26.40
CA PRO A 43 6.76 -47.05 25.86
C PRO A 43 5.73 -47.54 24.83
N GLY A 44 6.12 -47.58 23.56
CA GLY A 44 5.26 -48.00 22.45
C GLY A 44 4.20 -46.97 22.00
N VAL A 45 4.27 -45.72 22.50
CA VAL A 45 3.36 -44.62 22.12
C VAL A 45 4.16 -43.54 21.37
N TYR A 46 3.85 -43.36 20.09
CA TYR A 46 4.51 -42.38 19.22
C TYR A 46 3.56 -41.24 18.86
N THR A 47 4.08 -40.01 18.92
CA THR A 47 3.37 -38.82 18.41
C THR A 47 4.11 -38.28 17.19
N SER A 48 3.39 -38.07 16.08
CA SER A 48 3.95 -37.51 14.85
C SER A 48 3.34 -36.14 14.55
N HIS A 49 4.20 -35.16 14.27
CA HIS A 49 3.82 -33.84 13.80
C HIS A 49 4.16 -33.76 12.31
N GLY A 50 3.12 -33.69 11.48
CA GLY A 50 3.26 -33.56 10.03
C GLY A 50 3.75 -32.17 9.61
N PRO A 51 4.22 -32.03 8.36
CA PRO A 51 4.69 -30.75 7.84
C PRO A 51 3.53 -29.76 7.73
N LYS A 52 3.83 -28.47 7.93
CA LYS A 52 2.85 -27.40 7.78
C LYS A 52 2.62 -27.13 6.30
N VAL A 53 1.42 -27.41 5.83
CA VAL A 53 0.97 -27.06 4.49
C VAL A 53 0.29 -25.70 4.53
N THR A 54 0.81 -24.75 3.76
CA THR A 54 0.20 -23.43 3.56
C THR A 54 -0.24 -23.34 2.11
N SER A 55 -1.52 -23.07 1.86
CA SER A 55 -2.05 -22.83 0.52
C SER A 55 -2.41 -21.36 0.34
N THR A 56 -2.02 -20.79 -0.79
CA THR A 56 -2.38 -19.43 -1.20
C THR A 56 -3.18 -19.53 -2.49
N VAL A 57 -4.44 -19.10 -2.46
CA VAL A 57 -5.33 -19.07 -3.63
C VAL A 57 -5.38 -17.65 -4.17
N ASN A 58 -4.95 -17.45 -5.41
CA ASN A 58 -5.06 -16.17 -6.12
C ASN A 58 -6.16 -16.26 -7.16
N GLN A 59 -7.06 -15.29 -7.15
CA GLN A 59 -8.13 -15.14 -8.15
C GLN A 59 -7.68 -14.19 -9.25
N HIS A 60 -7.90 -14.57 -10.48
CA HIS A 60 -7.57 -13.80 -11.67
C HIS A 60 -8.82 -13.60 -12.51
N GLN A 61 -8.88 -12.44 -13.15
CA GLN A 61 -9.96 -12.09 -14.05
C GLN A 61 -9.41 -11.28 -15.21
N GLU A 62 -9.85 -11.63 -16.41
CA GLU A 62 -9.62 -10.89 -17.62
C GLU A 62 -10.97 -10.57 -18.24
N CYS A 63 -11.23 -9.30 -18.52
CA CYS A 63 -12.42 -8.92 -19.27
C CYS A 63 -12.17 -7.63 -20.05
N TRP A 64 -12.94 -7.48 -21.10
CA TRP A 64 -12.90 -6.31 -21.96
C TRP A 64 -14.23 -5.57 -21.89
N ILE A 65 -14.16 -4.25 -22.02
CA ILE A 65 -15.32 -3.38 -22.07
C ILE A 65 -15.34 -2.73 -23.44
N LYS A 66 -16.46 -2.86 -24.14
CA LYS A 66 -16.67 -2.28 -25.48
C LYS A 66 -17.75 -1.23 -25.41
N SER A 67 -17.40 0.01 -25.73
CA SER A 67 -18.37 1.09 -25.95
C SER A 67 -19.16 0.86 -27.25
N LEU A 68 -20.36 1.44 -27.33
CA LEU A 68 -21.15 1.55 -28.55
C LEU A 68 -20.37 2.23 -29.69
N GLY A 69 -19.48 3.18 -29.38
CA GLY A 69 -18.58 3.83 -30.35
C GLY A 69 -17.39 2.98 -30.79
N GLY A 70 -17.31 1.71 -30.36
CA GLY A 70 -16.27 0.75 -30.78
C GLY A 70 -14.96 0.82 -30.00
N ARG A 71 -14.83 1.78 -29.07
CA ARG A 71 -13.68 1.86 -28.14
C ARG A 71 -13.65 0.63 -27.24
N GLN A 72 -12.45 0.13 -26.97
CA GLN A 72 -12.25 -1.06 -26.14
C GLN A 72 -11.22 -0.79 -25.04
N LYS A 73 -11.47 -1.32 -23.85
CA LYS A 73 -10.54 -1.25 -22.73
C LYS A 73 -10.54 -2.57 -21.97
N GLN A 74 -9.35 -3.14 -21.79
CA GLN A 74 -9.16 -4.27 -20.89
C GLN A 74 -9.21 -3.78 -19.44
N LEU A 75 -9.99 -4.48 -18.62
CA LEU A 75 -10.10 -4.22 -17.20
C LEU A 75 -8.94 -4.91 -16.46
N LEU A 76 -8.26 -4.15 -15.59
CA LEU A 76 -7.22 -4.66 -14.72
C LEU A 76 -7.81 -4.86 -13.32
N GLY A 77 -7.81 -6.10 -12.85
CA GLY A 77 -8.28 -6.50 -11.52
C GLY A 77 -9.51 -7.42 -11.54
N THR A 78 -9.88 -7.89 -10.36
CA THR A 78 -10.99 -8.81 -10.13
C THR A 78 -12.20 -8.06 -9.57
N TYR A 79 -13.34 -8.13 -10.27
CA TYR A 79 -14.57 -7.43 -9.95
C TYR A 79 -15.77 -8.34 -10.23
N ALA A 80 -16.81 -8.24 -9.39
CA ALA A 80 -18.04 -9.00 -9.58
C ALA A 80 -18.84 -8.46 -10.78
N LEU A 81 -18.44 -8.88 -11.97
CA LEU A 81 -19.03 -8.54 -13.26
C LEU A 81 -19.49 -9.81 -13.94
N ALA A 82 -20.52 -9.70 -14.78
CA ALA A 82 -20.95 -10.75 -15.70
C ALA A 82 -20.88 -10.23 -17.13
N ASP A 83 -20.73 -11.16 -18.09
CA ASP A 83 -20.82 -10.82 -19.51
C ASP A 83 -22.16 -10.12 -19.80
N THR A 84 -22.17 -9.24 -20.80
CA THR A 84 -23.32 -8.42 -21.21
C THR A 84 -23.76 -7.31 -20.25
N GLN A 85 -23.16 -7.20 -19.06
CA GLN A 85 -23.43 -6.07 -18.16
C GLN A 85 -22.78 -4.78 -18.68
N ILE A 86 -23.41 -3.65 -18.38
CA ILE A 86 -22.90 -2.32 -18.71
C ILE A 86 -22.04 -1.82 -17.57
N VAL A 87 -20.80 -1.47 -17.88
CA VAL A 87 -19.80 -1.02 -16.91
C VAL A 87 -19.19 0.29 -17.38
N GLN A 88 -19.09 1.21 -16.43
CA GLN A 88 -18.39 2.47 -16.55
C GLN A 88 -17.02 2.32 -15.88
N VAL A 89 -15.96 2.59 -16.64
CA VAL A 89 -14.58 2.56 -16.13
C VAL A 89 -13.94 3.91 -16.35
N VAL A 90 -13.34 4.43 -15.29
CA VAL A 90 -12.55 5.65 -15.32
C VAL A 90 -11.12 5.31 -14.94
N TRP A 91 -10.18 5.72 -15.78
CA TRP A 91 -8.74 5.57 -15.59
C TRP A 91 -8.03 6.91 -15.77
N GLY A 92 -6.83 7.03 -15.23
CA GLY A 92 -6.09 8.27 -15.29
C GLY A 92 -4.64 8.15 -14.86
N ALA A 93 -3.87 9.19 -15.17
CA ALA A 93 -2.49 9.33 -14.73
C ALA A 93 -2.10 10.80 -14.57
N LEU A 94 -0.89 11.02 -14.06
CA LEU A 94 -0.28 12.34 -14.07
C LEU A 94 -0.04 12.81 -15.51
N LYS A 95 -0.15 14.12 -15.75
CA LYS A 95 0.14 14.71 -17.05
C LYS A 95 1.57 14.41 -17.47
N GLY A 96 1.73 13.88 -18.69
CA GLY A 96 3.01 13.40 -19.22
C GLY A 96 3.20 11.88 -19.15
N VAL A 97 2.30 11.13 -18.49
CA VAL A 97 2.27 9.67 -18.54
C VAL A 97 1.19 9.22 -19.53
N GLU A 98 1.55 8.36 -20.49
CA GLU A 98 0.63 7.91 -21.55
C GLU A 98 -0.36 6.84 -21.08
N VAL A 99 0.07 5.95 -20.18
CA VAL A 99 -0.74 4.82 -19.70
C VAL A 99 -1.20 5.06 -18.27
N GLY A 100 -2.53 5.11 -18.08
CA GLY A 100 -3.17 5.29 -16.78
C GLY A 100 -3.74 4.01 -16.19
N ASN A 101 -3.76 3.96 -14.86
CA ASN A 101 -4.36 2.87 -14.10
C ASN A 101 -5.87 3.09 -13.96
N ASN A 102 -6.61 1.99 -13.82
CA ASN A 102 -8.03 2.03 -13.50
C ASN A 102 -8.21 2.63 -12.10
N LEU A 103 -9.08 3.64 -11.97
CA LEU A 103 -9.31 4.36 -10.72
C LEU A 103 -10.66 3.96 -10.11
N VAL A 104 -11.70 3.98 -10.95
CA VAL A 104 -13.07 3.69 -10.56
C VAL A 104 -13.68 2.76 -11.60
N VAL A 105 -14.33 1.71 -11.12
CA VAL A 105 -15.12 0.77 -11.93
C VAL A 105 -16.52 0.76 -11.34
N ARG A 106 -17.54 1.03 -12.14
CA ARG A 106 -18.94 1.02 -11.73
C ARG A 106 -19.74 0.15 -12.68
N ASN A 107 -20.41 -0.84 -12.13
CA ASN A 107 -21.40 -1.61 -12.84
C ASN A 107 -22.70 -0.80 -12.87
N VAL A 108 -23.06 -0.29 -14.04
CA VAL A 108 -24.26 0.51 -14.24
C VAL A 108 -25.50 -0.38 -14.14
N SER A 109 -25.41 -1.63 -14.61
CA SER A 109 -26.52 -2.59 -14.57
C SER A 109 -26.93 -3.00 -13.15
N THR A 110 -25.97 -3.13 -12.23
CA THR A 110 -26.24 -3.57 -10.84
C THR A 110 -26.12 -2.45 -9.80
N GLY A 111 -25.59 -1.29 -10.18
CA GLY A 111 -25.28 -0.19 -9.27
C GLY A 111 -24.03 -0.38 -8.42
N ALA A 112 -23.35 -1.54 -8.51
CA ALA A 112 -22.14 -1.82 -7.75
C ALA A 112 -20.96 -0.96 -8.21
N GLY A 113 -20.10 -0.54 -7.27
CA GLY A 113 -18.95 0.31 -7.57
C GLY A 113 -17.71 -0.09 -6.78
N TRP A 114 -16.55 0.02 -7.42
CA TRP A 114 -15.25 -0.32 -6.85
C TRP A 114 -14.23 0.79 -7.12
N THR A 115 -13.47 1.13 -6.09
CA THR A 115 -12.28 1.96 -6.20
C THR A 115 -11.05 1.07 -6.16
N VAL A 116 -10.16 1.22 -7.15
CA VAL A 116 -8.98 0.35 -7.25
C VAL A 116 -7.92 0.83 -6.29
N ASN A 117 -7.69 0.09 -5.21
CA ASN A 117 -6.63 0.39 -4.24
C ASN A 117 -5.26 0.27 -4.91
N GLY A 118 -4.38 1.24 -4.65
CA GLY A 118 -3.03 1.28 -5.25
C GLY A 118 -2.96 1.79 -6.69
N SER A 119 -4.08 2.22 -7.28
CA SER A 119 -4.11 2.79 -8.64
C SER A 119 -3.46 4.16 -8.76
N LEU A 120 -3.40 4.92 -7.66
CA LEU A 120 -2.84 6.25 -7.62
C LEU A 120 -1.30 6.23 -7.55
N PRO A 121 -0.61 7.06 -8.35
CA PRO A 121 0.84 7.13 -8.36
C PRO A 121 1.40 7.61 -7.01
N PHE A 122 2.60 7.14 -6.65
CA PHE A 122 3.28 7.54 -5.41
C PHE A 122 3.46 9.05 -5.28
N ALA A 123 3.58 9.77 -6.40
CA ALA A 123 3.69 11.23 -6.38
C ALA A 123 2.45 11.92 -5.78
N ILE A 124 1.29 11.26 -5.74
CA ILE A 124 0.05 11.73 -5.12
C ILE A 124 -0.08 11.14 -3.71
N THR A 125 0.02 9.81 -3.56
CA THR A 125 -0.18 9.15 -2.25
C THR A 125 0.94 9.51 -1.26
N GLY A 126 2.16 9.66 -1.73
CA GLY A 126 3.34 10.08 -0.97
C GLY A 126 3.47 11.59 -0.78
N HIS A 127 2.46 12.39 -1.12
CA HIS A 127 2.52 13.85 -0.93
C HIS A 127 2.79 14.20 0.54
N GLY A 128 3.81 15.03 0.79
CA GLY A 128 4.21 15.42 2.15
C GLY A 128 5.01 14.39 2.95
N VAL A 129 5.23 13.16 2.44
CA VAL A 129 6.00 12.12 3.13
C VAL A 129 7.44 12.56 3.40
N TRP A 130 8.10 13.19 2.43
CA TRP A 130 9.48 13.67 2.61
C TRP A 130 9.61 14.72 3.71
N ARG A 131 8.64 15.64 3.81
CA ARG A 131 8.61 16.65 4.87
C ARG A 131 8.45 15.98 6.24
N LEU A 132 7.56 14.98 6.34
CA LEU A 132 7.37 14.21 7.56
C LEU A 132 8.64 13.43 7.94
N THR A 133 9.25 12.72 6.99
CA THR A 133 10.50 11.98 7.22
C THR A 133 11.61 12.90 7.72
N GLY A 134 11.76 14.09 7.12
CA GLY A 134 12.73 15.09 7.57
C GLY A 134 12.47 15.55 9.01
N GLN A 135 11.22 15.80 9.39
CA GLN A 135 10.86 16.17 10.75
C GLN A 135 11.23 15.08 11.78
N TYR A 136 11.00 13.80 11.46
CA TYR A 136 11.37 12.70 12.35
C TYR A 136 12.89 12.53 12.45
N ILE A 137 13.65 12.70 11.35
CA ILE A 137 15.12 12.67 11.39
C ILE A 137 15.65 13.77 12.31
N VAL A 138 15.16 15.00 12.15
CA VAL A 138 15.56 16.13 13.01
C VAL A 138 15.18 15.86 14.47
N ALA A 139 13.98 15.34 14.74
CA ALA A 139 13.55 15.00 16.09
C ALA A 139 14.42 13.91 16.73
N ILE A 140 14.85 12.90 15.97
CA ILE A 140 15.78 11.86 16.43
C ILE A 140 17.12 12.49 16.80
N LEU A 141 17.71 13.32 15.93
CA LEU A 141 18.99 13.97 16.18
C LEU A 141 18.96 14.87 17.42
N ILE A 142 17.90 15.67 17.58
CA ILE A 142 17.71 16.53 18.76
C ILE A 142 17.59 15.67 20.02
N SER A 143 16.81 14.59 19.97
CA SER A 143 16.61 13.70 21.13
C SER A 143 17.91 13.03 21.56
N ILE A 144 18.75 12.60 20.60
CA ILE A 144 20.07 12.03 20.89
C ILE A 144 20.97 13.09 21.55
N ALA A 145 21.03 14.30 21.00
CA ALA A 145 21.85 15.38 21.55
C ALA A 145 21.41 15.79 22.97
N VAL A 146 20.11 15.85 23.24
CA VAL A 146 19.56 16.15 24.57
C VAL A 146 19.96 15.07 25.58
N VAL A 147 19.83 13.80 25.21
CA VAL A 147 20.20 12.68 26.09
C VAL A 147 21.70 12.71 26.37
N ASP A 148 22.53 12.89 25.34
CA ASP A 148 23.99 12.97 25.50
C ASP A 148 24.42 14.13 26.41
N THR A 149 23.83 15.32 26.20
CA THR A 149 24.07 16.51 27.04
C THR A 149 23.64 16.26 28.49
N PHE A 150 22.47 15.63 28.70
CA PHE A 150 21.98 15.29 30.03
C PHE A 150 22.92 14.33 30.77
N TRP A 151 23.47 13.32 30.09
CA TRP A 151 24.45 12.41 30.69
C TRP A 151 25.75 13.13 31.04
N TRP A 152 26.24 14.00 30.16
CA TRP A 152 27.43 14.82 30.41
C TRP A 152 27.26 15.72 31.64
N MET A 153 26.10 16.38 31.79
CA MET A 153 25.81 17.29 32.90
C MET A 153 25.65 16.59 34.26
N ASN A 154 25.14 15.35 34.29
CA ASN A 154 24.86 14.65 35.54
C ASN A 154 26.07 13.88 36.11
N GLY A 155 27.24 13.92 35.45
CA GLY A 155 28.48 13.34 35.97
C GLY A 155 28.42 11.84 36.30
N LEU A 156 27.46 11.12 35.71
CA LEU A 156 27.26 9.70 35.99
C LEU A 156 28.47 8.91 35.44
N PRO A 157 29.14 8.10 36.28
CA PRO A 157 30.38 7.44 35.88
C PRO A 157 30.12 6.52 34.67
N PRO A 158 31.11 6.36 33.78
CA PRO A 158 31.05 5.39 32.71
C PRO A 158 30.81 4.00 33.32
N SER A 159 29.65 3.38 33.05
CA SER A 159 29.41 2.03 33.56
C SER A 159 30.28 1.09 32.77
N HIS A 160 30.99 0.26 33.52
CA HIS A 160 31.55 -1.00 33.10
C HIS A 160 30.71 -1.66 32.01
N SER A 161 31.39 -2.02 30.93
CA SER A 161 30.82 -2.67 29.77
C SER A 161 29.94 -3.86 30.16
N LEU A 162 28.82 -4.03 29.45
CA LEU A 162 27.92 -5.19 29.54
C LEU A 162 28.61 -6.56 29.29
N LEU A 163 29.90 -6.55 28.94
CA LEU A 163 30.73 -7.70 28.55
C LEU A 163 31.97 -7.89 29.43
N GLY A 164 32.09 -7.17 30.57
CA GLY A 164 33.19 -7.39 31.52
C GLY A 164 34.58 -7.03 30.99
N ASN A 165 34.66 -6.25 29.91
CA ASN A 165 35.91 -5.82 29.30
C ASN A 165 36.23 -4.36 29.70
N PRO A 166 37.26 -4.10 30.52
CA PRO A 166 37.62 -2.77 31.02
C PRO A 166 38.21 -1.83 29.95
N HIS A 167 38.34 -2.28 28.70
CA HIS A 167 38.81 -1.49 27.56
C HIS A 167 37.78 -1.29 26.44
N ALA A 168 36.52 -1.70 26.65
CA ALA A 168 35.46 -1.36 25.71
C ALA A 168 35.07 0.12 25.88
N PRO A 169 35.19 0.97 24.86
CA PRO A 169 35.00 2.40 25.00
C PRO A 169 33.54 2.76 25.32
N ASP A 170 33.35 3.87 26.04
CA ASP A 170 32.07 4.38 26.59
C ASP A 170 30.95 4.65 25.58
N TYR A 171 31.21 4.45 24.29
CA TYR A 171 30.24 4.55 23.21
C TYR A 171 29.07 3.56 23.33
N SER A 172 29.22 2.48 24.11
CA SER A 172 28.15 1.47 24.25
C SER A 172 26.82 2.06 24.77
N ARG A 173 26.86 3.02 25.70
CA ARG A 173 25.65 3.69 26.22
C ARG A 173 25.00 4.59 25.19
N LEU A 174 25.80 5.45 24.54
CA LEU A 174 25.33 6.37 23.51
C LEU A 174 24.69 5.59 22.36
N ILE A 175 25.33 4.49 21.94
CA ILE A 175 24.81 3.57 20.93
C ILE A 175 23.47 2.98 21.38
N VAL A 176 23.36 2.42 22.58
CA VAL A 176 22.10 1.83 23.07
C VAL A 176 20.97 2.87 23.15
N SER A 177 21.24 4.07 23.68
CA SER A 177 20.24 5.15 23.74
C SER A 177 19.85 5.66 22.35
N ALA A 178 20.81 5.83 21.45
CA ALA A 178 20.56 6.28 20.08
C ALA A 178 19.74 5.25 19.31
N PHE A 179 20.05 3.96 19.43
CA PHE A 179 19.26 2.89 18.85
C PHE A 179 17.84 2.83 19.43
N GLY A 180 17.68 2.97 20.74
CA GLY A 180 16.35 2.98 21.37
C GLY A 180 15.47 4.13 20.89
N ILE A 181 16.02 5.36 20.87
CA ILE A 181 15.32 6.56 20.38
C ILE A 181 14.99 6.45 18.90
N ALA A 182 15.97 6.05 18.08
CA ALA A 182 15.77 5.88 16.64
C ALA A 182 14.74 4.79 16.34
N PHE A 183 14.70 3.70 17.11
CA PHE A 183 13.71 2.64 16.95
C PHE A 183 12.30 3.13 17.29
N LEU A 184 12.11 3.78 18.44
CA LEU A 184 10.79 4.26 18.88
C LEU A 184 10.24 5.36 17.95
N LEU A 185 11.05 6.38 17.64
CA LEU A 185 10.66 7.45 16.74
C LEU A 185 10.55 6.97 15.29
N GLY A 186 11.37 6.00 14.89
CA GLY A 186 11.27 5.34 13.59
C GLY A 186 9.94 4.60 13.42
N LEU A 187 9.51 3.84 14.44
CA LEU A 187 8.22 3.15 14.44
C LEU A 187 7.06 4.14 14.44
N ALA A 188 7.11 5.18 15.28
CA ALA A 188 6.10 6.24 15.31
C ALA A 188 6.01 6.97 13.95
N GLY A 189 7.16 7.29 13.35
CA GLY A 189 7.25 7.90 12.03
C GLY A 189 6.70 6.99 10.93
N PHE A 190 6.95 5.69 10.99
CA PHE A 190 6.40 4.72 10.05
C PHE A 190 4.87 4.63 10.12
N ILE A 191 4.30 4.57 11.33
CA ILE A 191 2.85 4.57 11.53
C ILE A 191 2.24 5.87 11.01
N HIS A 192 2.85 7.02 11.33
CA HIS A 192 2.37 8.32 10.90
C HIS A 192 2.44 8.47 9.37
N ARG A 193 3.53 8.02 8.74
CA ARG A 193 3.69 7.98 7.29
C ARG A 193 2.58 7.16 6.63
N THR A 194 2.31 5.97 7.15
CA THR A 194 1.26 5.09 6.62
C THR A 194 -0.12 5.75 6.73
N ARG A 195 -0.41 6.40 7.86
CA ARG A 195 -1.66 7.17 8.05
C ARG A 195 -1.77 8.34 7.07
N LEU A 196 -0.70 9.08 6.87
CA LEU A 196 -0.66 10.20 5.92
C LEU A 196 -0.92 9.71 4.50
N MET A 197 -0.25 8.63 4.07
CA MET A 197 -0.46 8.04 2.74
C MET A 197 -1.90 7.58 2.53
N ASN A 198 -2.51 6.94 3.54
CA ASN A 198 -3.91 6.52 3.50
C ASN A 198 -4.88 7.72 3.49
N SER A 199 -4.54 8.81 4.17
CA SER A 199 -5.31 10.05 4.13
C SER A 199 -5.24 10.71 2.76
N ASN A 200 -4.04 10.85 2.21
CA ASN A 200 -3.82 11.39 0.87
C ASN A 200 -4.53 10.58 -0.20
N HIS A 201 -4.48 9.25 -0.11
CA HIS A 201 -5.19 8.36 -1.03
C HIS A 201 -6.71 8.62 -0.98
N ARG A 202 -7.31 8.66 0.22
CA ARG A 202 -8.75 8.92 0.39
C ARG A 202 -9.15 10.30 -0.14
N GLN A 203 -8.38 11.33 0.17
CA GLN A 203 -8.63 12.69 -0.33
C GLN A 203 -8.52 12.78 -1.85
N ALA A 204 -7.48 12.19 -2.44
CA ALA A 204 -7.31 12.17 -3.88
C ALA A 204 -8.46 11.43 -4.58
N MET A 205 -8.88 10.28 -4.06
CA MET A 205 -10.05 9.55 -4.59
C MET A 205 -11.34 10.35 -4.46
N ALA A 206 -11.54 11.07 -3.35
CA ALA A 206 -12.70 11.94 -3.18
C ALA A 206 -12.71 13.10 -4.21
N ILE A 207 -11.54 13.70 -4.49
CA ILE A 207 -11.40 14.73 -5.54
C ILE A 207 -11.75 14.14 -6.91
N ILE A 208 -11.24 12.94 -7.23
CA ILE A 208 -11.53 12.26 -8.50
C ILE A 208 -13.03 11.96 -8.63
N GLN A 209 -13.64 11.34 -7.62
CA GLN A 209 -15.07 11.01 -7.63
C GLN A 209 -15.95 12.25 -7.76
N LYS A 210 -15.61 13.31 -7.02
CA LYS A 210 -16.27 14.60 -7.14
C LYS A 210 -16.13 15.16 -8.56
N ALA A 211 -14.92 15.17 -9.12
CA ALA A 211 -14.69 15.68 -10.47
C ALA A 211 -15.42 14.89 -11.56
N ILE A 212 -15.58 13.57 -11.39
CA ILE A 212 -16.37 12.72 -12.29
C ILE A 212 -17.87 13.07 -12.19
N THR A 213 -18.38 13.25 -10.96
CA THR A 213 -19.80 13.48 -10.70
C THR A 213 -20.23 14.90 -11.08
N ASP A 214 -19.39 15.89 -10.81
CA ASP A 214 -19.68 17.31 -11.03
C ASP A 214 -19.51 17.73 -12.51
N ASN A 215 -18.93 16.87 -13.38
CA ASN A 215 -18.74 17.18 -14.79
C ASN A 215 -19.69 16.36 -15.70
N PRO A 216 -20.85 16.93 -16.08
CA PRO A 216 -21.82 16.23 -16.93
C PRO A 216 -21.30 15.99 -18.35
N ASP A 217 -20.42 16.83 -18.87
CA ASP A 217 -19.82 16.64 -20.20
C ASP A 217 -18.85 15.46 -20.20
N PHE A 218 -18.12 15.27 -19.09
CA PHE A 218 -17.29 14.09 -18.90
C PHE A 218 -18.16 12.84 -18.87
N LEU A 219 -19.26 12.82 -18.11
CA LEU A 219 -20.19 11.68 -18.07
C LEU A 219 -20.75 11.35 -19.46
N LYS A 220 -21.20 12.36 -20.22
CA LYS A 220 -21.65 12.19 -21.61
C LYS A 220 -20.56 11.69 -22.54
N SER A 221 -19.28 11.99 -22.26
CA SER A 221 -18.15 11.50 -23.06
C SER A 221 -17.85 10.03 -22.85
N LEU A 222 -18.38 9.41 -21.79
CA LEU A 222 -18.19 7.99 -21.50
C LEU A 222 -19.08 7.11 -22.38
N GLU A 223 -20.27 7.59 -22.73
CA GLU A 223 -21.25 6.91 -23.59
C GLU A 223 -20.84 6.87 -25.08
N LYS A 224 -19.80 7.64 -25.46
CA LYS A 224 -19.25 7.73 -26.82
C LYS A 224 -18.01 6.85 -26.98
#